data_AF-A0A7S2K424-F1
#
_entry.id   AF-A0A7S2K424-F1
#
_cell.length_a   1.000
_cell.length_b   1.000
_cell.length_c   1.000
_cell.angle_alpha   90.00
_cell.angle_beta   90.00
_cell.angle_gamma   90.00
#
_symmetry.space_group_name_H-M   'P 1'
#
loop_
_entity.id
_entity.type
_entity.pdbx_description
1 polymer ?
#
loop_
_entity_poly.entity_id
_entity_poly.type
_entity_poly.pdbx_seq_one_letter_code
_entity_poly.pdbx_strand_id
1 'polypeptide(L)'
;GGNNDNDEASSAVKEFDEIAPDLEYEVLEVLPHDPTSFTQGLTYYDGMLYESTGLWGQSKIRRLDPVTGNVLSSEDMDSVYFGEGMTYNTVDNTLIQITWKKKTGFVYDPETLKVIKKFTYDTTKGEGWGITQDPNTKLLIVSDGSSFLHFWDPVTLEEKKRVEVKRKDGSAVAKLNEIEFVHGRVFSNIWYKDEIVSIDPETGIVEESYDFSGLWPKSERNKGSDVFNGISVTDVENELWITGKKWAN
;
A
#
# COMPACT_ATOMS: atom_id res chain seq x y z
N GLY A 1 26.84 -28.02 -42.28
CA GLY A 1 26.10 -26.77 -42.02
C GLY A 1 24.71 -27.18 -41.66
N GLY A 2 24.24 -26.99 -40.44
CA GLY A 2 24.44 -25.83 -39.59
C GLY A 2 23.23 -24.93 -39.81
N ASN A 3 22.22 -25.08 -38.96
CA ASN A 3 21.33 -23.99 -38.55
C ASN A 3 20.69 -24.40 -37.23
N ASN A 4 21.07 -23.66 -36.20
CA ASN A 4 20.45 -23.62 -34.89
C ASN A 4 19.24 -22.71 -35.00
N ASP A 5 18.05 -23.21 -34.66
CA ASP A 5 16.92 -22.35 -34.34
C ASP A 5 16.78 -22.35 -32.81
N ASN A 6 17.38 -21.32 -32.21
CA ASN A 6 17.10 -20.93 -30.83
C ASN A 6 15.79 -20.13 -30.86
N ASP A 7 14.72 -20.73 -30.34
CA ASP A 7 13.51 -20.01 -29.96
C ASP A 7 13.80 -19.18 -28.70
N GLU A 8 14.25 -17.94 -28.89
CA GLU A 8 14.16 -16.91 -27.85
C GLU A 8 12.81 -16.20 -27.97
N ALA A 9 11.96 -16.45 -26.98
CA ALA A 9 10.73 -15.70 -26.75
C ALA A 9 11.08 -14.23 -26.47
N SER A 10 10.87 -13.37 -27.47
CA SER A 10 10.92 -11.93 -27.35
C SER A 10 9.82 -11.44 -26.39
N SER A 11 10.19 -11.13 -25.14
CA SER A 11 9.37 -10.33 -24.24
C SER A 11 9.39 -8.88 -24.71
N ALA A 12 8.27 -8.40 -25.22
CA ALA A 12 8.12 -7.00 -25.59
C ALA A 12 8.04 -6.15 -24.31
N VAL A 13 9.14 -5.50 -23.96
CA VAL A 13 9.11 -4.32 -23.08
C VAL A 13 8.37 -3.22 -23.86
N LYS A 14 7.24 -2.74 -23.36
CA LYS A 14 6.61 -1.54 -23.92
C LYS A 14 7.46 -0.35 -23.49
N GLU A 15 8.16 0.26 -24.44
CA GLU A 15 8.72 1.60 -24.26
C GLU A 15 7.56 2.58 -24.02
N PHE A 16 7.51 3.17 -22.82
CA PHE A 16 6.59 4.24 -22.46
C PHE A 16 7.16 5.59 -22.92
N ASP A 17 7.33 5.77 -24.23
CA ASP A 17 7.64 7.07 -24.83
C ASP A 17 6.35 7.80 -25.19
N GLU A 18 5.60 8.24 -24.18
CA GLU A 18 4.67 9.36 -24.28
C GLU A 18 4.61 10.05 -22.91
N ILE A 19 5.57 10.96 -22.67
CA ILE A 19 5.50 11.90 -21.55
C ILE A 19 4.25 12.75 -21.78
N ALA A 20 3.16 12.39 -21.10
CA ALA A 20 2.01 13.25 -20.99
C ALA A 20 2.48 14.60 -20.39
N PRO A 21 2.09 15.74 -20.98
CA PRO A 21 2.60 17.04 -20.54
C PRO A 21 2.21 17.31 -19.07
N ASP A 22 3.20 17.77 -18.30
CA ASP A 22 3.11 18.26 -16.91
C ASP A 22 2.63 17.26 -15.84
N LEU A 23 3.07 16.00 -15.90
CA LEU A 23 2.93 15.10 -14.74
C LEU A 23 3.87 15.54 -13.61
N GLU A 24 3.37 15.56 -12.37
CA GLU A 24 4.17 15.84 -11.15
C GLU A 24 5.08 14.66 -10.75
N TYR A 25 5.17 13.62 -11.59
CA TYR A 25 5.97 12.42 -11.39
C TYR A 25 6.54 11.91 -12.72
N GLU A 26 7.56 11.07 -12.63
CA GLU A 26 8.15 10.33 -13.74
C GLU A 26 8.00 8.83 -13.47
N VAL A 27 7.65 8.06 -14.50
CA VAL A 27 7.63 6.59 -14.41
C VAL A 27 9.03 6.08 -14.73
N LEU A 28 9.74 5.61 -13.71
CA LEU A 28 11.11 5.13 -13.83
C LEU A 28 11.18 3.69 -14.36
N GLU A 29 10.30 2.83 -13.85
CA GLU A 29 10.23 1.41 -14.19
C GLU A 29 8.79 0.89 -14.02
N VAL A 30 8.48 -0.20 -14.73
CA VAL A 30 7.21 -0.93 -14.62
C VAL A 30 7.51 -2.41 -14.41
N LEU A 31 7.01 -2.97 -13.30
CA LEU A 31 7.18 -4.37 -12.95
C LEU A 31 5.87 -5.13 -13.19
N PRO A 32 5.92 -6.41 -13.60
CA PRO A 32 4.70 -7.20 -13.68
C PRO A 32 4.07 -7.35 -12.28
N HIS A 33 2.75 -7.20 -12.20
CA HIS A 33 1.98 -7.37 -10.97
C HIS A 33 0.84 -8.38 -11.18
N ASP A 34 0.53 -9.18 -10.16
CA ASP A 34 -0.48 -10.23 -10.26
C ASP A 34 -1.88 -9.61 -10.45
N PRO A 35 -2.52 -9.76 -11.63
CA PRO A 35 -3.82 -9.15 -11.91
C PRO A 35 -4.97 -9.81 -11.13
N THR A 36 -4.70 -10.88 -10.38
CA THR A 36 -5.66 -11.47 -9.44
C THR A 36 -5.53 -10.87 -8.04
N SER A 37 -4.45 -10.14 -7.76
CA SER A 37 -4.17 -9.52 -6.47
C SER A 37 -5.10 -8.34 -6.21
N PHE A 38 -5.82 -8.36 -5.09
CA PHE A 38 -6.62 -7.23 -4.64
C PHE A 38 -5.83 -6.45 -3.59
N THR A 39 -4.79 -5.73 -4.02
CA THR A 39 -3.83 -5.03 -3.15
C THR A 39 -4.51 -4.08 -2.16
N GLN A 40 -4.19 -4.24 -0.88
CA GLN A 40 -4.70 -3.41 0.20
C GLN A 40 -3.62 -2.78 1.09
N GLY A 41 -2.40 -3.30 1.04
CA GLY A 41 -1.25 -2.67 1.66
C GLY A 41 0.02 -3.10 0.94
N LEU A 42 0.94 -2.15 0.78
CA LEU A 42 2.25 -2.39 0.18
C LEU A 42 3.29 -1.79 1.12
N THR A 43 4.34 -2.55 1.46
CA THR A 43 5.39 -2.01 2.34
C THR A 43 6.75 -2.57 1.94
N TYR A 44 7.74 -1.69 1.89
CA TYR A 44 9.12 -2.01 1.60
C TYR A 44 9.95 -1.89 2.87
N TYR A 45 10.78 -2.90 3.13
CA TYR A 45 11.74 -2.85 4.21
C TYR A 45 12.96 -3.72 3.89
N ASP A 46 14.15 -3.14 4.03
CA ASP A 46 15.44 -3.84 3.96
C ASP A 46 15.60 -4.76 2.73
N GLY A 47 15.43 -4.19 1.53
CA GLY A 47 15.63 -4.95 0.29
C GLY A 47 14.46 -5.85 -0.09
N MET A 48 13.30 -5.71 0.57
CA MET A 48 12.18 -6.62 0.39
C MET A 48 10.85 -5.88 0.32
N LEU A 49 10.02 -6.29 -0.64
CA LEU A 49 8.65 -5.80 -0.79
C LEU A 49 7.67 -6.79 -0.17
N TYR A 50 6.65 -6.30 0.50
CA TYR A 50 5.58 -7.10 1.08
C TYR A 50 4.23 -6.56 0.66
N GLU A 51 3.32 -7.47 0.31
CA GLU A 51 1.98 -7.12 -0.14
C GLU A 51 0.93 -7.80 0.73
N SER A 52 -0.08 -7.03 1.12
CA SER A 52 -1.32 -7.51 1.71
C SER A 52 -2.44 -7.44 0.68
N THR A 53 -3.21 -8.52 0.59
CA THR A 53 -4.30 -8.65 -0.38
C THR A 53 -5.62 -8.88 0.31
N GLY A 54 -6.70 -8.32 -0.24
CA GLY A 54 -8.06 -8.45 0.25
C GLY A 54 -8.86 -9.56 -0.43
N LEU A 55 -10.19 -9.51 -0.22
CA LEU A 55 -11.23 -10.46 -0.63
C LEU A 55 -11.42 -11.62 0.37
N TRP A 56 -12.68 -11.84 0.78
CA TRP A 56 -13.04 -12.93 1.70
C TRP A 56 -12.69 -14.28 1.10
N GLY A 57 -12.00 -15.12 1.88
CA GLY A 57 -11.54 -16.43 1.40
C GLY A 57 -10.33 -16.40 0.45
N GLN A 58 -9.79 -15.22 0.15
CA GLN A 58 -8.69 -15.05 -0.81
C GLN A 58 -7.59 -14.10 -0.32
N SER A 59 -7.77 -13.51 0.87
CA SER A 59 -6.80 -12.57 1.43
C SER A 59 -5.50 -13.30 1.79
N LYS A 60 -4.38 -12.66 1.49
CA LYS A 60 -3.02 -13.21 1.69
C LYS A 60 -2.09 -12.15 2.22
N ILE A 61 -1.00 -12.63 2.80
CA ILE A 61 0.25 -11.91 2.94
C ILE A 61 1.27 -12.49 1.96
N ARG A 62 2.06 -11.62 1.33
CA ARG A 62 3.05 -11.99 0.31
C ARG A 62 4.36 -11.26 0.58
N ARG A 63 5.45 -11.95 0.27
CA ARG A 63 6.81 -11.40 0.20
C ARG A 63 7.24 -11.47 -1.26
N LEU A 64 7.73 -10.36 -1.80
CA LEU A 64 8.00 -10.16 -3.21
C LEU A 64 9.43 -9.69 -3.42
N ASP A 65 10.03 -10.15 -4.51
CA ASP A 65 11.28 -9.61 -5.00
C ASP A 65 11.03 -8.19 -5.55
N PRO A 66 11.68 -7.14 -5.00
CA PRO A 66 11.41 -5.75 -5.38
C PRO A 66 11.94 -5.37 -6.77
N VAL A 67 12.79 -6.22 -7.39
CA VAL A 67 13.37 -5.98 -8.72
C VAL A 67 12.51 -6.63 -9.80
N THR A 68 11.85 -7.75 -9.48
CA THR A 68 11.13 -8.55 -10.49
C THR A 68 9.62 -8.59 -10.29
N GLY A 69 9.11 -8.18 -9.11
CA GLY A 69 7.71 -8.32 -8.73
C GLY A 69 7.29 -9.77 -8.41
N ASN A 70 8.22 -10.72 -8.49
CA ASN A 70 7.91 -12.14 -8.28
C ASN A 70 7.57 -12.44 -6.82
N VAL A 71 6.54 -13.25 -6.60
CA VAL A 71 6.19 -13.75 -5.27
C VAL A 71 7.23 -14.78 -4.82
N LEU A 72 7.97 -14.45 -3.77
CA LEU A 72 8.96 -15.33 -3.14
C LEU A 72 8.32 -16.29 -2.13
N SER A 73 7.35 -15.78 -1.36
CA SER A 73 6.55 -16.58 -0.44
C SER A 73 5.19 -15.95 -0.21
N SER A 74 4.18 -16.76 0.14
CA SER A 74 2.84 -16.29 0.44
C SER A 74 2.16 -17.20 1.45
N GLU A 75 1.33 -16.61 2.31
CA GLU A 75 0.48 -17.32 3.25
C GLU A 75 -0.96 -16.80 3.13
N ASP A 76 -1.92 -17.74 3.09
CA ASP A 76 -3.34 -17.41 3.07
C ASP A 76 -3.82 -17.01 4.48
N MET A 77 -4.67 -15.99 4.53
CA MET A 77 -5.43 -15.68 5.74
C MET A 77 -6.62 -16.64 5.87
N ASP A 78 -7.07 -16.88 7.09
CA ASP A 78 -8.34 -17.57 7.30
C ASP A 78 -9.48 -16.84 6.57
N SER A 79 -10.31 -17.61 5.87
CA SER A 79 -11.41 -17.13 5.03
C SER A 79 -12.39 -16.17 5.71
N VAL A 80 -12.45 -16.18 7.05
CA VAL A 80 -13.28 -15.24 7.82
C VAL A 80 -12.70 -13.83 7.86
N TYR A 81 -11.48 -13.60 7.38
CA TYR A 81 -10.84 -12.29 7.36
C TYR A 81 -10.76 -11.72 5.94
N PHE A 82 -10.78 -10.40 5.89
CA PHE A 82 -10.49 -9.61 4.71
C PHE A 82 -9.27 -8.77 5.09
N GLY A 83 -8.13 -9.06 4.48
CA GLY A 83 -6.86 -8.38 4.71
C GLY A 83 -6.90 -6.95 4.19
N GLU A 84 -6.31 -6.02 4.94
CA GLU A 84 -6.22 -4.60 4.58
C GLU A 84 -4.75 -4.14 4.67
N GLY A 85 -4.46 -2.93 5.13
CA GLY A 85 -3.10 -2.38 5.18
C GLY A 85 -2.11 -3.28 5.93
N MET A 86 -0.83 -3.14 5.55
CA MET A 86 0.30 -3.80 6.20
C MET A 86 1.51 -2.88 6.26
N THR A 87 2.28 -2.96 7.35
CA THR A 87 3.55 -2.24 7.49
C THR A 87 4.59 -3.07 8.22
N TYR A 88 5.86 -2.75 8.03
CA TYR A 88 6.95 -3.28 8.85
C TYR A 88 7.09 -2.46 10.13
N ASN A 89 7.08 -3.14 11.28
CA ASN A 89 7.32 -2.53 12.58
C ASN A 89 8.79 -2.65 12.97
N THR A 90 9.52 -1.55 12.89
CA THR A 90 10.95 -1.47 13.22
C THR A 90 11.28 -1.58 14.71
N VAL A 91 10.29 -1.56 15.60
CA VAL A 91 10.51 -1.71 17.05
C VAL A 91 10.69 -3.18 17.43
N ASP A 92 9.84 -4.05 16.87
CA ASP A 92 9.81 -5.48 17.20
C ASP A 92 10.34 -6.37 16.06
N ASN A 93 10.71 -5.79 14.92
CA ASN A 93 11.13 -6.50 13.69
C ASN A 93 10.08 -7.49 13.19
N THR A 94 8.84 -7.01 13.04
CA THR A 94 7.69 -7.83 12.62
C THR A 94 6.87 -7.11 11.57
N LEU A 95 6.10 -7.87 10.77
CA LEU A 95 5.05 -7.29 9.93
C LEU A 95 3.75 -7.19 10.71
N ILE A 96 3.01 -6.10 10.50
CA ILE A 96 1.68 -5.89 11.08
C ILE A 96 0.69 -5.75 9.94
N GLN A 97 -0.34 -6.59 9.91
CA GLN A 97 -1.47 -6.50 8.98
C GLN A 97 -2.76 -6.25 9.74
N ILE A 98 -3.60 -5.36 9.25
CA ILE A 98 -4.94 -5.10 9.80
C ILE A 98 -6.02 -5.69 8.89
N THR A 99 -7.27 -5.69 9.35
CA THR A 99 -8.41 -6.23 8.58
C THR A 99 -9.49 -5.20 8.37
N TRP A 100 -10.39 -5.47 7.42
CA TRP A 100 -11.45 -4.52 7.13
C TRP A 100 -12.44 -4.37 8.28
N LYS A 101 -13.26 -5.39 8.54
CA LYS A 101 -14.41 -5.29 9.48
C LYS A 101 -14.30 -6.13 10.73
N LYS A 102 -13.26 -6.95 10.83
CA LYS A 102 -13.13 -7.94 11.91
C LYS A 102 -12.45 -7.38 13.16
N LYS A 103 -11.98 -6.13 13.12
CA LYS A 103 -11.30 -5.48 14.25
C LYS A 103 -10.15 -6.32 14.82
N THR A 104 -9.55 -7.14 13.96
CA THR A 104 -8.50 -8.09 14.32
C THR A 104 -7.28 -7.74 13.48
N GLY A 105 -6.15 -7.52 14.12
CA GLY A 105 -4.86 -7.39 13.45
C GLY A 105 -3.98 -8.59 13.76
N PHE A 106 -2.95 -8.74 12.94
CA PHE A 106 -2.03 -9.87 12.96
C PHE A 106 -0.61 -9.34 12.92
N VAL A 107 0.26 -9.99 13.69
CA VAL A 107 1.70 -9.75 13.69
C VAL A 107 2.37 -10.99 13.16
N TYR A 108 3.28 -10.82 12.20
CA TYR A 108 3.95 -11.90 11.49
C TYR A 108 5.45 -11.81 11.63
N ASP A 109 6.07 -12.98 11.58
CA ASP A 109 7.48 -13.11 11.27
C ASP A 109 7.71 -12.74 9.80
N PRO A 110 8.61 -11.79 9.47
CA PRO A 110 8.77 -11.29 8.10
C PRO A 110 9.40 -12.30 7.15
N GLU A 111 10.19 -13.25 7.64
CA GLU A 111 10.87 -14.24 6.80
C GLU A 111 9.93 -15.40 6.42
N THR A 112 9.17 -15.88 7.40
CA THR A 112 8.32 -17.08 7.27
C THR A 112 6.86 -16.77 7.02
N LEU A 113 6.45 -15.51 7.20
CA LEU A 113 5.06 -15.03 7.13
C LEU A 113 4.11 -15.76 8.09
N LYS A 114 4.64 -16.43 9.13
CA LYS A 114 3.83 -17.10 10.14
C LYS A 114 3.34 -16.09 11.19
N VAL A 115 2.08 -16.25 11.58
CA VAL A 115 1.46 -15.42 12.62
C VAL A 115 2.15 -15.67 13.97
N ILE A 116 2.73 -14.62 14.52
CA ILE A 116 3.31 -14.58 15.87
C ILE A 116 2.20 -14.32 16.90
N LYS A 117 1.38 -13.29 16.67
CA LYS A 117 0.27 -12.93 17.57
C LYS A 117 -0.89 -12.30 16.79
N LYS A 118 -2.08 -12.38 17.39
CA LYS A 118 -3.25 -11.59 16.97
C LYS A 118 -3.53 -10.51 18.02
N PHE A 119 -4.12 -9.41 17.59
CA PHE A 119 -4.56 -8.34 18.46
C PHE A 119 -5.93 -7.82 18.01
N THR A 120 -6.62 -7.13 18.92
CA THR A 120 -7.87 -6.44 18.63
C THR A 120 -7.60 -4.95 18.60
N TYR A 121 -8.28 -4.21 17.73
CA TYR A 121 -8.21 -2.76 17.69
C TYR A 121 -9.60 -2.15 17.54
N ASP A 122 -9.68 -0.84 17.76
CA ASP A 122 -10.85 -0.04 17.42
C ASP A 122 -10.40 1.26 16.77
N THR A 123 -11.21 1.77 15.84
CA THR A 123 -11.00 3.03 15.11
C THR A 123 -12.30 3.81 15.08
N THR A 124 -12.34 4.98 14.45
CA THR A 124 -13.59 5.76 14.41
C THR A 124 -14.71 5.06 13.65
N LYS A 125 -14.36 4.23 12.67
CA LYS A 125 -15.30 3.40 11.90
C LYS A 125 -15.42 1.97 12.42
N GLY A 126 -14.54 1.56 13.34
CA GLY A 126 -14.38 0.16 13.67
C GLY A 126 -13.89 -0.68 12.50
N GLU A 127 -13.21 -0.05 11.54
CA GLU A 127 -12.60 -0.66 10.36
C GLU A 127 -11.09 -0.37 10.33
N GLY A 128 -10.32 -1.13 9.58
CA GLY A 128 -8.91 -0.83 9.27
C GLY A 128 -8.70 -0.80 7.76
N TRP A 129 -8.00 0.21 7.23
CA TRP A 129 -7.81 0.40 5.78
C TRP A 129 -6.31 0.42 5.44
N GLY A 130 -5.59 1.52 5.70
CA GLY A 130 -4.14 1.60 5.51
C GLY A 130 -3.38 1.63 6.83
N ILE A 131 -2.11 1.22 6.82
CA ILE A 131 -1.19 1.35 7.97
C ILE A 131 0.24 1.56 7.48
N THR A 132 0.96 2.49 8.10
CA THR A 132 2.40 2.73 7.90
C THR A 132 3.06 3.01 9.25
N GLN A 133 4.38 3.22 9.28
CA GLN A 133 5.12 3.60 10.48
C GLN A 133 5.89 4.90 10.25
N ASP A 134 5.78 5.83 11.19
CA ASP A 134 6.68 6.98 11.24
C ASP A 134 8.08 6.51 11.72
N PRO A 135 9.13 6.59 10.89
CA PRO A 135 10.45 6.10 11.26
C PRO A 135 11.12 6.92 12.36
N ASN A 136 10.69 8.17 12.61
CA ASN A 136 11.25 9.05 13.64
C ASN A 136 10.61 8.78 15.01
N THR A 137 9.27 8.75 15.06
CA THR A 137 8.53 8.57 16.33
C THR A 137 8.25 7.11 16.66
N LYS A 138 8.38 6.21 15.68
CA LYS A 138 8.04 4.78 15.74
C LYS A 138 6.56 4.47 15.91
N LEU A 139 5.70 5.49 15.96
CA LEU A 139 4.26 5.29 16.01
C LEU A 139 3.77 4.68 14.69
N LEU A 140 2.87 3.72 14.81
CA LEU A 140 2.09 3.25 13.68
C LEU A 140 1.03 4.31 13.36
N ILE A 141 0.76 4.52 12.08
CA ILE A 141 -0.27 5.43 11.61
C ILE A 141 -1.27 4.60 10.83
N VAL A 142 -2.56 4.76 11.11
CA VAL A 142 -3.64 3.92 10.57
C VAL A 142 -4.76 4.79 10.02
N SER A 143 -5.26 4.43 8.83
CA SER A 143 -6.50 4.97 8.27
C SER A 143 -7.63 3.94 8.38
N ASP A 144 -8.87 4.41 8.40
CA ASP A 144 -10.07 3.57 8.51
C ASP A 144 -11.17 3.97 7.50
N GLY A 145 -10.81 4.73 6.45
CA GLY A 145 -11.74 5.30 5.49
C GLY A 145 -12.50 6.55 5.99
N SER A 146 -12.34 6.95 7.25
CA SER A 146 -12.78 8.26 7.74
C SER A 146 -11.85 9.39 7.29
N SER A 147 -11.98 10.55 7.93
CA SER A 147 -11.04 11.67 7.82
C SER A 147 -10.01 11.69 8.95
N PHE A 148 -9.82 10.61 9.70
CA PHE A 148 -8.83 10.55 10.76
C PHE A 148 -7.63 9.67 10.40
N LEU A 149 -6.45 10.13 10.79
CA LEU A 149 -5.27 9.28 10.96
C LEU A 149 -5.14 8.95 12.46
N HIS A 150 -5.08 7.66 12.76
CA HIS A 150 -4.94 7.12 14.10
C HIS A 150 -3.48 6.77 14.36
N PHE A 151 -2.92 7.17 15.49
CA PHE A 151 -1.53 6.92 15.85
C PHE A 151 -1.49 5.88 16.96
N TRP A 152 -0.95 4.71 16.69
CA TRP A 152 -0.90 3.59 17.62
C TRP A 152 0.50 3.39 18.19
N ASP A 153 0.56 2.91 19.44
CA ASP A 153 1.79 2.41 20.02
C ASP A 153 2.26 1.15 19.27
N PRO A 154 3.53 1.05 18.85
CA PRO A 154 4.00 -0.08 18.06
C PRO A 154 4.12 -1.40 18.83
N VAL A 155 4.09 -1.35 20.17
CA VAL A 155 4.23 -2.53 21.04
C VAL A 155 2.86 -2.95 21.58
N THR A 156 2.10 -2.02 22.16
CA THR A 156 0.78 -2.31 22.73
C THR A 156 -0.31 -2.37 21.67
N LEU A 157 -0.08 -1.76 20.50
CA LEU A 157 -1.02 -1.70 19.37
C LEU A 157 -2.32 -0.94 19.70
N GLU A 158 -2.26 -0.07 20.70
CA GLU A 158 -3.37 0.77 21.15
C GLU A 158 -3.24 2.20 20.61
N GLU A 159 -4.38 2.82 20.28
CA GLU A 159 -4.43 4.22 19.85
C GLU A 159 -3.99 5.18 20.97
N LYS A 160 -2.98 6.00 20.65
CA LYS A 160 -2.46 7.05 21.53
C LYS A 160 -3.09 8.40 21.25
N LYS A 161 -3.28 8.71 19.97
CA LYS A 161 -3.90 9.96 19.50
C LYS A 161 -4.46 9.75 18.10
N ARG A 162 -5.23 10.73 17.64
CA ARG A 162 -5.63 10.84 16.24
C ARG A 162 -5.66 12.29 15.79
N VAL A 163 -5.54 12.49 14.49
CA VAL A 163 -5.57 13.80 13.84
C VAL A 163 -6.60 13.77 12.71
N GLU A 164 -7.40 14.82 12.58
CA GLU A 164 -8.36 14.95 11.49
C GLU A 164 -7.68 15.57 10.26
N VAL A 165 -7.81 14.91 9.11
CA VAL A 165 -7.23 15.33 7.84
C VAL A 165 -8.14 16.32 7.14
N LYS A 166 -7.57 17.47 6.76
CA LYS A 166 -8.29 18.59 6.13
C LYS A 166 -7.50 19.17 4.97
N ARG A 167 -8.21 19.66 3.95
CA ARG A 167 -7.63 20.57 2.95
C ARG A 167 -7.37 21.94 3.57
N LYS A 168 -6.57 22.77 2.88
CA LYS A 168 -6.26 24.16 3.29
C LYS A 168 -7.50 25.05 3.47
N ASP A 169 -8.61 24.73 2.80
CA ASP A 169 -9.90 25.42 2.96
C ASP A 169 -10.72 24.96 4.19
N GLY A 170 -10.19 24.02 4.97
CA GLY A 170 -10.82 23.45 6.16
C GLY A 170 -11.77 22.29 5.91
N SER A 171 -12.01 21.90 4.65
CA SER A 171 -12.84 20.74 4.32
C SER A 171 -12.16 19.43 4.74
N ALA A 172 -12.92 18.54 5.39
CA ALA A 172 -12.42 17.24 5.79
C ALA A 172 -12.17 16.33 4.57
N VAL A 173 -11.07 15.58 4.59
CA VAL A 173 -10.73 14.61 3.55
C VAL A 173 -11.10 13.22 4.05
N ALA A 174 -12.20 12.66 3.54
CA ALA A 174 -12.62 11.30 3.87
C ALA A 174 -12.06 10.27 2.87
N LYS A 175 -12.26 8.98 3.17
CA LYS A 175 -11.84 7.85 2.34
C LYS A 175 -10.33 7.74 2.16
N LEU A 176 -9.58 8.14 3.19
CA LEU A 176 -8.17 7.82 3.32
C LEU A 176 -8.03 6.30 3.30
N ASN A 177 -7.30 5.77 2.33
CA ASN A 177 -7.16 4.33 2.12
C ASN A 177 -5.73 3.90 2.44
N GLU A 178 -5.05 3.27 1.51
CA GLU A 178 -3.65 2.91 1.68
C GLU A 178 -2.79 4.17 1.92
N ILE A 179 -1.80 4.03 2.81
CA ILE A 179 -0.95 5.13 3.29
C ILE A 179 0.51 4.69 3.38
N GLU A 180 1.41 5.62 3.10
CA GLU A 180 2.85 5.41 3.28
C GLU A 180 3.51 6.65 3.90
N PHE A 181 4.55 6.46 4.73
CA PHE A 181 5.29 7.55 5.33
C PHE A 181 6.48 7.96 4.45
N VAL A 182 6.42 9.15 3.86
CA VAL A 182 7.36 9.64 2.85
C VAL A 182 7.80 11.06 3.22
N HIS A 183 9.12 11.29 3.34
CA HIS A 183 9.71 12.61 3.67
C HIS A 183 9.06 13.37 4.84
N GLY A 184 8.70 12.67 5.93
CA GLY A 184 8.08 13.32 7.10
C GLY A 184 6.58 13.61 6.93
N ARG A 185 5.96 13.07 5.88
CA ARG A 185 4.53 13.20 5.56
C ARG A 185 3.88 11.84 5.41
N VAL A 186 2.58 11.80 5.65
CA VAL A 186 1.75 10.63 5.34
C VAL A 186 1.17 10.85 3.96
N PHE A 187 1.59 10.04 3.00
CA PHE A 187 0.99 9.96 1.69
C PHE A 187 -0.22 9.05 1.78
N SER A 188 -1.34 9.41 1.15
CA SER A 188 -2.55 8.61 1.20
C SER A 188 -3.24 8.53 -0.16
N ASN A 189 -3.58 7.32 -0.57
CA ASN A 189 -4.59 7.13 -1.60
C ASN A 189 -5.96 7.57 -1.08
N ILE A 190 -6.76 8.22 -1.94
CA ILE A 190 -8.17 8.50 -1.65
C ILE A 190 -9.05 7.51 -2.42
N TRP A 191 -9.81 6.68 -1.71
CA TRP A 191 -10.58 5.62 -2.36
C TRP A 191 -11.57 6.17 -3.41
N TYR A 192 -11.53 5.58 -4.62
CA TYR A 192 -12.20 6.01 -5.87
C TYR A 192 -11.61 7.24 -6.60
N LYS A 193 -10.45 7.73 -6.18
CA LYS A 193 -9.70 8.74 -6.92
C LYS A 193 -8.34 8.20 -7.34
N ASP A 194 -7.86 8.73 -8.46
CA ASP A 194 -6.49 8.54 -8.93
C ASP A 194 -5.66 9.71 -8.39
N GLU A 195 -5.67 9.89 -7.06
CA GLU A 195 -5.07 11.02 -6.34
C GLU A 195 -4.30 10.47 -5.14
N ILE A 196 -3.09 10.97 -4.92
CA ILE A 196 -2.36 10.84 -3.66
C ILE A 196 -2.27 12.21 -3.02
N VAL A 197 -2.59 12.30 -1.72
CA VAL A 197 -2.41 13.53 -0.94
C VAL A 197 -1.23 13.38 0.01
N SER A 198 -0.40 14.43 0.16
CA SER A 198 0.60 14.50 1.23
C SER A 198 -0.01 15.19 2.44
N ILE A 199 0.11 14.57 3.62
CA ILE A 199 -0.52 15.03 4.85
C ILE A 199 0.57 15.29 5.89
N ASP A 200 0.54 16.47 6.50
CA ASP A 200 1.31 16.73 7.71
C ASP A 200 0.73 15.90 8.88
N PRO A 201 1.47 14.93 9.44
CA PRO A 201 0.97 14.05 10.49
C PRO A 201 0.72 14.76 11.82
N GLU A 202 1.30 15.95 12.04
CA GLU A 202 1.10 16.71 13.27
C GLU A 202 -0.21 17.52 13.22
N THR A 203 -0.48 18.17 12.08
CA THR A 203 -1.60 19.09 11.93
C THR A 203 -2.81 18.48 11.22
N GLY A 204 -2.60 17.43 10.41
CA GLY A 204 -3.61 16.83 9.55
C GLY A 204 -3.87 17.64 8.28
N ILE A 205 -3.11 18.70 8.02
CA ILE A 205 -3.32 19.52 6.83
C ILE A 205 -2.73 18.81 5.61
N VAL A 206 -3.53 18.72 4.56
CA VAL A 206 -3.06 18.33 3.23
C VAL A 206 -2.20 19.45 2.68
N GLU A 207 -0.93 19.14 2.41
CA GLU A 207 0.04 20.08 1.88
C GLU A 207 0.01 20.12 0.37
N GLU A 208 0.03 18.95 -0.27
CA GLU A 208 0.01 18.75 -1.74
C GLU A 208 -0.98 17.66 -2.16
N SER A 209 -1.34 17.65 -3.45
CA SER A 209 -2.22 16.65 -4.05
C SER A 209 -1.73 16.33 -5.46
N TYR A 210 -1.36 15.07 -5.68
CA TYR A 210 -0.75 14.58 -6.91
C TYR A 210 -1.79 13.80 -7.73
N ASP A 211 -1.93 14.14 -9.02
CA ASP A 211 -2.88 13.50 -9.94
C ASP A 211 -2.23 12.35 -10.72
N PHE A 212 -2.75 11.13 -10.53
CA PHE A 212 -2.31 9.91 -11.20
C PHE A 212 -3.32 9.39 -12.23
N SER A 213 -4.31 10.19 -12.62
CA SER A 213 -5.36 9.79 -13.56
C SER A 213 -4.83 9.39 -14.94
N GLY A 214 -3.67 9.91 -15.33
CA GLY A 214 -2.96 9.53 -16.56
C GLY A 214 -2.22 8.20 -16.47
N LEU A 215 -1.85 7.73 -15.27
CA LEU A 215 -0.99 6.55 -15.08
C LEU A 215 -1.68 5.24 -15.45
N TRP A 216 -2.94 5.10 -15.01
CA TRP A 216 -3.76 3.92 -15.31
C TRP A 216 -5.17 4.36 -15.69
N PRO A 217 -5.44 4.74 -16.94
CA PRO A 217 -6.70 5.35 -17.32
C PRO A 217 -7.92 4.45 -17.00
N LYS A 218 -9.01 5.06 -16.52
CA LYS A 218 -10.25 4.33 -16.15
C LYS A 218 -10.85 3.50 -17.30
N SER A 219 -10.55 3.82 -18.56
CA SER A 219 -10.96 3.04 -19.73
C SER A 219 -10.31 1.67 -19.81
N GLU A 220 -9.17 1.46 -19.15
CA GLU A 220 -8.41 0.21 -19.13
C GLU A 220 -8.77 -0.68 -17.94
N ARG A 221 -9.68 -0.22 -17.07
CA ARG A 221 -10.02 -0.85 -15.79
C ARG A 221 -11.34 -1.60 -15.83
N ASN A 222 -11.44 -2.73 -15.12
CA ASN A 222 -12.74 -3.35 -14.86
C ASN A 222 -13.54 -2.49 -13.87
N LYS A 223 -14.77 -2.15 -14.28
CA LYS A 223 -15.63 -1.27 -13.47
C LYS A 223 -15.89 -1.87 -12.09
N GLY A 224 -15.50 -1.12 -11.05
CA GLY A 224 -15.87 -1.39 -9.66
C GLY A 224 -14.96 -2.37 -8.91
N SER A 225 -14.01 -3.02 -9.57
CA SER A 225 -12.99 -3.86 -8.91
C SER A 225 -11.60 -3.25 -8.95
N ASP A 226 -11.30 -2.53 -10.03
CA ASP A 226 -9.94 -2.10 -10.33
C ASP A 226 -9.79 -0.64 -9.90
N VAL A 227 -9.04 -0.43 -8.82
CA VAL A 227 -8.92 0.86 -8.12
C VAL A 227 -7.46 1.14 -7.81
N PHE A 228 -7.02 2.35 -8.09
CA PHE A 228 -5.72 2.87 -7.69
C PHE A 228 -5.54 2.79 -6.17
N ASN A 229 -4.54 2.03 -5.72
CA ASN A 229 -4.32 1.73 -4.30
C ASN A 229 -2.99 0.99 -4.10
N GLY A 230 -2.24 1.37 -3.06
CA GLY A 230 -0.93 0.77 -2.76
C GLY A 230 0.18 1.74 -3.12
N ILE A 231 0.89 2.17 -2.09
CA ILE A 231 2.03 3.09 -2.15
C ILE A 231 3.10 2.47 -1.25
N SER A 232 4.34 2.39 -1.72
CA SER A 232 5.45 2.12 -0.81
C SER A 232 6.70 2.87 -1.24
N VAL A 233 7.57 3.18 -0.28
CA VAL A 233 8.93 3.64 -0.57
C VAL A 233 9.77 2.56 -1.25
N THR A 234 10.92 2.95 -1.81
CA THR A 234 11.99 2.02 -2.22
C THR A 234 13.22 2.20 -1.31
N ASP A 235 14.36 1.59 -1.68
CA ASP A 235 15.67 1.90 -1.08
C ASP A 235 16.28 3.21 -1.59
N VAL A 236 15.70 3.82 -2.62
CA VAL A 236 16.14 5.09 -3.19
C VAL A 236 15.23 6.21 -2.73
N GLU A 237 15.84 7.29 -2.26
CA GLU A 237 15.11 8.47 -1.81
C GLU A 237 14.32 9.11 -2.97
N ASN A 238 13.06 9.47 -2.72
CA ASN A 238 12.10 10.03 -3.69
C ASN A 238 11.54 9.04 -4.73
N GLU A 239 11.89 7.76 -4.64
CA GLU A 239 11.26 6.74 -5.47
C GLU A 239 10.13 6.05 -4.68
N LEU A 240 9.02 5.81 -5.37
CA LEU A 240 7.85 5.14 -4.81
C LEU A 240 7.39 4.02 -5.74
N TRP A 241 7.08 2.86 -5.16
CA TRP A 241 6.23 1.88 -5.80
C TRP A 241 4.78 2.30 -5.65
N ILE A 242 4.05 2.28 -6.76
CA ILE A 242 2.63 2.59 -6.80
C ILE A 242 1.93 1.50 -7.60
N THR A 243 0.78 1.04 -7.11
CA THR A 243 0.00 0.01 -7.81
C THR A 243 -1.51 0.20 -7.60
N GLY A 244 -2.27 -0.86 -7.81
CA GLY A 244 -3.71 -0.86 -7.76
C GLY A 244 -4.28 -2.26 -7.62
N LYS A 245 -5.54 -2.31 -7.22
CA LYS A 245 -6.28 -3.56 -7.10
C LYS A 245 -6.43 -4.18 -8.48
N LYS A 246 -5.84 -5.36 -8.69
CA LYS A 246 -5.83 -6.11 -9.95
C LYS A 246 -5.11 -5.42 -11.11
N TRP A 247 -4.27 -4.43 -10.82
CA TRP A 247 -3.46 -3.79 -11.86
C TRP A 247 -2.37 -4.77 -12.29
N ALA A 248 -2.23 -5.03 -13.59
CA ALA A 248 -1.35 -6.09 -14.09
C ALA A 248 0.13 -5.71 -14.13
N ASN A 249 0.47 -4.42 -14.02
CA ASN A 249 1.84 -3.90 -14.06
C ASN A 249 1.94 -2.61 -13.24
#